data_AF-A0A814ITG6-F1
#
_entry.id   AF-A0A814ITG6-F1
#
_cell.length_a   1.000
_cell.length_b   1.000
_cell.length_c   1.000
_cell.angle_alpha   90.00
_cell.angle_beta   90.00
_cell.angle_gamma   90.00
#
_symmetry.space_group_name_H-M   'P 1'
#
loop_
_entity.id
_entity.type
_entity.pdbx_description
1 polymer ?
#
loop_
_entity_poly.entity_id
_entity_poly.type
_entity_poly.pdbx_seq_one_letter_code
_entity_poly.pdbx_strand_id
1 'polypeptide(L)'
;MVKGYENNFYVMSADTDVKIADSVVVPSEEEVKEEKNLFNSGNDKLINDFQDRCSSLKCQDGEMCVLNKDGDAECACISECEDPKDERLMICTVGNQTYISDCEFLQMQCLCRKNDKRCTRRDAIQDKIDYFGKCQDLGVCTNHELEVFPKRMTTWLGEILDALFTRKNLDTKYQTLVTEARKMKLSNTEKWWRNAVLWEFCELDRTHDNAVNNEELGRFIASLKALEHCIQPFLDECDTNDDKKISSTEWGTCLGLDKDDMDFLKTFCSH
;
A
#
# COMPACT_ATOMS: atom_id res chain seq x y z
N MET A 1 -4.44 -21.32 -8.30
CA MET A 1 -3.74 -20.46 -7.33
C MET A 1 -2.72 -19.64 -8.10
N VAL A 2 -3.09 -18.44 -8.54
CA VAL A 2 -2.21 -17.54 -9.29
C VAL A 2 -1.67 -16.53 -8.29
N LYS A 3 -0.34 -16.50 -8.14
CA LYS A 3 0.40 -15.46 -7.42
C LYS A 3 0.27 -14.16 -8.22
N GLY A 4 -0.81 -13.42 -7.98
CA GLY A 4 -0.99 -12.05 -8.46
C GLY A 4 -0.60 -11.09 -7.35
N TYR A 5 0.32 -10.18 -7.66
CA TYR A 5 0.76 -9.07 -6.81
C TYR A 5 1.28 -9.48 -5.42
N GLU A 6 2.59 -9.75 -5.32
CA GLU A 6 3.33 -9.37 -4.10
C GLU A 6 3.33 -7.84 -4.02
N ASN A 7 2.19 -7.28 -3.62
CA ASN A 7 2.16 -5.98 -2.97
C ASN A 7 2.87 -6.17 -1.63
N ASN A 8 4.18 -5.95 -1.59
CA ASN A 8 4.89 -5.60 -0.37
C ASN A 8 4.46 -4.19 0.09
N PHE A 9 3.16 -3.99 0.32
CA PHE A 9 2.65 -2.88 1.10
C PHE A 9 2.32 -3.45 2.46
N TYR A 10 3.35 -3.52 3.30
CA TYR A 10 3.20 -3.80 4.72
C TYR A 10 2.46 -2.63 5.37
N VAL A 11 1.12 -2.75 5.36
CA VAL A 11 0.20 -2.33 6.42
C VAL A 11 0.51 -1.00 7.10
N MET A 12 -0.06 0.07 6.55
CA MET A 12 -0.59 1.17 7.36
C MET A 12 -2.10 0.98 7.52
N SER A 13 -2.50 -0.13 8.13
CA SER A 13 -3.83 -0.25 8.72
C SER A 13 -3.70 -0.60 10.20
N ALA A 14 -4.32 0.24 11.01
CA ALA A 14 -4.60 -0.05 12.40
C ALA A 14 -5.42 -1.34 12.51
N ASP A 15 -4.93 -2.22 13.39
CA ASP A 15 -5.61 -3.35 14.05
C ASP A 15 -6.78 -4.02 13.31
N THR A 16 -6.52 -5.26 12.87
CA THR A 16 -7.51 -6.34 12.92
C THR A 16 -6.82 -7.62 13.37
N ASP A 17 -6.99 -7.96 14.65
CA ASP A 17 -6.89 -9.34 15.12
C ASP A 17 -7.98 -10.17 14.44
N VAL A 18 -7.63 -10.93 13.41
CA VAL A 18 -8.41 -12.10 12.99
C VAL A 18 -7.63 -13.33 13.40
N LYS A 19 -8.05 -13.92 14.51
CA LYS A 19 -7.71 -15.30 14.86
C LYS A 19 -8.24 -16.21 13.75
N ILE A 20 -7.34 -16.77 12.95
CA ILE A 20 -7.68 -17.94 12.14
C ILE A 20 -7.78 -19.10 13.12
N ALA A 21 -9.01 -19.54 13.37
CA ALA A 21 -9.25 -20.81 14.03
C ALA A 21 -8.76 -21.92 13.07
N ASP A 22 -7.75 -22.67 13.50
CA ASP A 22 -7.40 -23.95 12.91
C ASP A 22 -8.62 -24.86 13.00
N SER A 23 -9.25 -25.12 11.86
CA SER A 23 -10.32 -26.12 11.71
C SER A 23 -10.36 -26.61 10.27
N VAL A 24 -9.27 -27.25 9.83
CA VAL A 24 -9.34 -28.20 8.72
C VAL A 24 -9.28 -29.59 9.34
N VAL A 25 -10.44 -30.22 9.46
CA VAL A 25 -10.55 -31.65 9.71
C VAL A 25 -10.01 -32.35 8.46
N VAL A 26 -8.85 -32.98 8.59
CA VAL A 26 -8.25 -33.83 7.56
C VAL A 26 -9.05 -35.13 7.52
N PRO A 27 -9.68 -35.50 6.39
CA PRO A 27 -10.26 -36.84 6.26
C PRO A 27 -9.13 -37.86 6.13
N SER A 28 -9.20 -38.94 6.89
CA SER A 28 -8.25 -40.06 6.86
C SER A 28 -8.26 -40.81 5.53
N GLU A 29 -7.11 -41.39 5.18
CA GLU A 29 -6.73 -42.00 3.88
C GLU A 29 -7.55 -43.22 3.38
N GLU A 30 -8.74 -43.52 3.93
CA GLU A 30 -9.46 -44.76 3.59
C GLU A 30 -10.71 -44.62 2.70
N GLU A 31 -11.14 -43.41 2.30
CA GLU A 31 -12.28 -43.24 1.37
C GLU A 31 -11.87 -42.90 -0.07
N VAL A 32 -10.60 -43.13 -0.43
CA VAL A 32 -10.12 -43.03 -1.82
C VAL A 32 -10.36 -44.36 -2.55
N LYS A 33 -11.61 -44.79 -2.72
CA LYS A 33 -11.98 -45.94 -3.56
C LYS A 33 -13.51 -46.03 -3.71
N GLU A 34 -14.06 -45.20 -4.59
CA GLU A 34 -15.26 -45.45 -5.43
C GLU A 34 -15.92 -44.13 -5.82
N GLU A 35 -15.22 -43.30 -6.60
CA GLU A 35 -15.88 -42.40 -7.57
C GLU A 35 -14.90 -41.93 -8.66
N LYS A 36 -13.87 -42.74 -8.95
CA LYS A 36 -13.17 -42.66 -10.23
C LYS A 36 -13.98 -43.42 -11.26
N ASN A 37 -14.90 -42.74 -11.96
CA ASN A 37 -15.27 -43.04 -13.35
C ASN A 37 -16.34 -42.08 -13.88
N LEU A 38 -16.01 -40.78 -13.98
CA LEU A 38 -16.42 -39.88 -15.06
C LEU A 38 -15.81 -38.51 -14.73
N PHE A 39 -14.75 -38.07 -15.41
CA PHE A 39 -14.42 -36.68 -15.76
C PHE A 39 -12.95 -36.64 -16.22
N ASN A 40 -12.77 -36.14 -17.44
CA ASN A 40 -11.66 -36.40 -18.34
C ASN A 40 -10.30 -35.78 -17.95
N SER A 41 -9.25 -36.51 -18.33
CA SER A 41 -7.82 -36.16 -18.43
C SER A 41 -7.50 -35.00 -19.41
N GLY A 42 -8.43 -34.06 -19.62
CA GLY A 42 -8.30 -32.92 -20.54
C GLY A 42 -8.15 -31.56 -19.85
N ASN A 43 -8.46 -31.45 -18.55
CA ASN A 43 -8.48 -30.16 -17.83
C ASN A 43 -7.09 -29.71 -17.37
N ASP A 44 -6.18 -30.64 -17.03
CA ASP A 44 -4.85 -30.28 -16.53
C ASP A 44 -3.95 -29.65 -17.60
N LYS A 45 -4.14 -29.97 -18.87
CA LYS A 45 -3.33 -29.40 -19.96
C LYS A 45 -3.75 -27.97 -20.30
N LEU A 46 -5.05 -27.68 -20.29
CA LEU A 46 -5.63 -26.35 -20.51
C LEU A 46 -5.33 -25.37 -19.37
N ILE A 47 -5.36 -25.85 -18.12
CA ILE A 47 -5.02 -25.03 -16.95
C ILE A 47 -3.52 -24.68 -16.94
N ASN A 48 -2.64 -25.64 -17.26
CA ASN A 48 -1.21 -25.40 -17.34
C ASN A 48 -0.84 -24.49 -18.53
N ASP A 49 -1.52 -24.64 -19.68
CA ASP A 49 -1.31 -23.82 -20.88
C ASP A 49 -1.85 -22.37 -20.72
N PHE A 50 -2.98 -22.19 -20.02
CA PHE A 50 -3.47 -20.87 -19.61
C PHE A 50 -2.48 -20.16 -18.68
N GLN A 51 -1.97 -20.88 -17.69
CA GLN A 51 -1.05 -20.33 -16.72
C GLN A 51 0.28 -19.95 -17.39
N ASP A 52 0.79 -20.72 -18.34
CA ASP A 52 2.03 -20.40 -19.06
C ASP A 52 1.90 -19.14 -19.95
N ARG A 53 0.78 -18.99 -20.68
CA ARG A 53 0.57 -17.85 -21.61
C ARG A 53 0.31 -16.52 -20.90
N CYS A 54 -0.45 -16.51 -19.81
CA CYS A 54 -0.69 -15.30 -19.02
C CYS A 54 0.43 -14.98 -18.01
N SER A 55 1.36 -15.91 -17.74
CA SER A 55 2.44 -15.68 -16.75
C SER A 55 3.45 -14.62 -17.19
N SER A 56 3.66 -14.43 -18.49
CA SER A 56 4.66 -13.48 -19.01
C SER A 56 4.07 -12.14 -19.43
N LEU A 57 2.74 -12.06 -19.62
CA LEU A 57 2.07 -10.85 -20.05
C LEU A 57 1.78 -9.93 -18.86
N LYS A 58 2.47 -8.78 -18.80
CA LYS A 58 2.21 -7.73 -17.82
C LYS A 58 1.16 -6.76 -18.38
N CYS A 59 -0.01 -6.74 -17.76
CA CYS A 59 -1.08 -5.81 -18.10
C CYS A 59 -0.98 -4.50 -17.30
N GLN A 60 -1.65 -3.44 -17.76
CA GLN A 60 -1.70 -2.16 -17.05
C GLN A 60 -2.63 -2.24 -15.83
N ASP A 61 -2.56 -1.24 -14.95
CA ASP A 61 -3.47 -1.17 -13.81
C ASP A 61 -4.93 -1.13 -14.26
N GLY A 62 -5.78 -1.93 -13.59
CA GLY A 62 -7.18 -2.12 -13.96
C GLY A 62 -7.42 -3.12 -15.08
N GLU A 63 -6.38 -3.79 -15.56
CA GLU A 63 -6.45 -4.87 -16.54
C GLU A 63 -6.08 -6.23 -15.92
N MET A 64 -6.60 -7.29 -16.55
CA MET A 64 -6.27 -8.68 -16.27
C MET A 64 -5.99 -9.42 -17.59
N CYS A 65 -5.10 -10.42 -17.52
CA CYS A 65 -4.84 -11.28 -18.67
C CYS A 65 -6.01 -12.24 -18.91
N VAL A 66 -6.49 -12.28 -20.15
CA VAL A 66 -7.52 -13.21 -20.63
C VAL A 66 -7.04 -13.88 -21.91
N LEU A 67 -7.56 -15.07 -22.22
CA LEU A 67 -7.31 -15.69 -23.52
C LEU A 67 -8.43 -15.31 -24.49
N ASN A 68 -8.05 -14.89 -25.69
CA ASN A 68 -9.00 -14.66 -26.77
C ASN A 68 -9.49 -15.99 -27.38
N LYS A 69 -10.34 -15.93 -28.40
CA LYS A 69 -10.93 -17.13 -29.05
C LYS A 69 -9.91 -18.01 -29.77
N ASP A 70 -8.78 -17.44 -30.16
CA ASP A 70 -7.67 -18.12 -30.82
C ASP A 70 -6.68 -18.71 -29.79
N GLY A 71 -6.90 -18.43 -28.51
CA GLY A 71 -6.09 -18.85 -27.38
C GLY A 71 -4.95 -17.91 -27.03
N ASP A 72 -4.79 -16.78 -27.73
CA ASP A 72 -3.73 -15.82 -27.43
C ASP A 72 -4.05 -15.00 -26.19
N ALA A 73 -3.01 -14.71 -25.40
CA ALA A 73 -3.13 -13.90 -24.20
C ALA A 73 -3.26 -12.41 -24.54
N GLU A 74 -4.29 -11.76 -24.01
CA GLU A 74 -4.54 -10.32 -24.17
C GLU A 74 -4.91 -9.67 -22.84
N CYS A 75 -4.66 -8.35 -22.73
CA CYS A 75 -5.04 -7.57 -21.56
C CYS A 75 -6.44 -6.98 -21.74
N ALA A 76 -7.38 -7.44 -20.94
CA ALA A 76 -8.75 -6.91 -20.86
C ALA A 76 -8.94 -6.15 -19.55
N CYS A 77 -9.88 -5.20 -19.50
CA CYS A 77 -10.22 -4.58 -18.21
C CYS A 77 -10.75 -5.65 -17.26
N ILE A 78 -10.44 -5.50 -15.96
CA ILE A 78 -10.98 -6.35 -14.90
C ILE A 78 -12.49 -6.49 -15.09
N SER A 79 -13.02 -7.71 -15.04
CA SER A 79 -14.44 -7.96 -15.29
C SER A 79 -15.32 -7.81 -14.05
N GLU A 80 -14.77 -8.16 -12.90
CA GLU A 80 -15.49 -8.22 -11.63
C GLU A 80 -14.52 -7.89 -10.48
N CYS A 81 -15.01 -7.14 -9.50
CA CYS A 81 -14.29 -6.81 -8.29
C CYS A 81 -15.06 -7.39 -7.10
N GLU A 82 -14.34 -7.92 -6.13
CA GLU A 82 -14.95 -8.37 -4.88
C GLU A 82 -15.52 -7.17 -4.12
N ASP A 83 -16.69 -7.35 -3.51
CA ASP A 83 -17.33 -6.35 -2.67
C ASP A 83 -16.75 -6.46 -1.24
N PRO A 84 -15.89 -5.51 -0.80
CA PRO A 84 -15.29 -5.59 0.51
C PRO A 84 -16.34 -5.37 1.60
N LYS A 85 -16.33 -6.21 2.63
CA LYS A 85 -17.19 -6.04 3.82
C LYS A 85 -16.77 -4.88 4.72
N ASP A 86 -15.54 -4.41 4.56
CA ASP A 86 -14.94 -3.37 5.38
C ASP A 86 -14.96 -2.04 4.63
N GLU A 87 -15.67 -1.04 5.16
CA GLU A 87 -15.76 0.30 4.57
C GLU A 87 -14.41 1.00 4.48
N ARG A 88 -13.40 0.59 5.27
CA ARG A 88 -12.04 1.13 5.19
C ARG A 88 -11.31 0.76 3.90
N LEU A 89 -11.80 -0.26 3.18
CA LEU A 89 -11.28 -0.67 1.89
C LEU A 89 -11.90 0.10 0.71
N MET A 90 -12.94 0.89 0.97
CA MET A 90 -13.44 1.86 -0.01
C MET A 90 -12.35 2.90 -0.30
N ILE A 91 -12.55 3.68 -1.35
CA ILE A 91 -11.66 4.80 -1.64
C ILE A 91 -12.46 6.07 -1.90
N CYS A 92 -11.89 7.20 -1.54
CA CYS A 92 -12.31 8.51 -1.96
C CYS A 92 -11.29 9.09 -2.93
N THR A 93 -11.75 9.66 -4.03
CA THR A 93 -10.89 10.31 -5.02
C THR A 93 -10.81 11.82 -4.82
N VAL A 94 -9.82 12.46 -5.46
CA VAL A 94 -9.68 13.93 -5.49
C VAL A 94 -10.92 14.59 -6.10
N GLY A 95 -11.56 13.93 -7.07
CA GLY A 95 -12.86 14.29 -7.62
C GLY A 95 -14.06 14.10 -6.67
N ASN A 96 -13.83 13.84 -5.39
CA ASN A 96 -14.82 13.57 -4.35
C ASN A 96 -15.79 12.43 -4.73
N GLN A 97 -15.23 11.36 -5.31
CA GLN A 97 -15.98 10.16 -5.67
C GLN A 97 -15.61 9.00 -4.77
N THR A 98 -16.63 8.34 -4.23
CA THR A 98 -16.45 7.08 -3.55
C THR A 98 -16.50 5.93 -4.55
N TYR A 99 -15.52 5.03 -4.47
CA TYR A 99 -15.56 3.70 -5.06
C TYR A 99 -15.50 2.65 -3.95
N ILE A 100 -16.10 1.48 -4.16
CA ILE A 100 -16.19 0.42 -3.15
C ILE A 100 -14.82 -0.21 -2.87
N SER A 101 -13.89 -0.14 -3.81
CA SER A 101 -12.52 -0.64 -3.66
C SER A 101 -11.55 -0.03 -4.66
N ASP A 102 -10.26 -0.21 -4.39
CA ASP A 102 -9.17 0.04 -5.35
C ASP A 102 -9.44 -0.65 -6.70
N CYS A 103 -9.94 -1.89 -6.67
CA CYS A 103 -10.23 -2.66 -7.88
C CYS A 103 -11.27 -1.96 -8.76
N GLU A 104 -12.38 -1.51 -8.16
CA GLU A 104 -13.47 -0.86 -8.90
C GLU A 104 -13.00 0.44 -9.54
N PHE A 105 -12.18 1.21 -8.84
CA PHE A 105 -11.61 2.43 -9.37
C PHE A 105 -10.70 2.18 -10.58
N LEU A 106 -9.75 1.24 -10.45
CA LEU A 106 -8.85 0.87 -11.56
C LEU A 106 -9.62 0.28 -12.75
N GLN A 107 -10.65 -0.53 -12.47
CA GLN A 107 -11.56 -1.03 -13.49
C GLN A 107 -12.23 0.14 -14.24
N MET A 108 -12.79 1.11 -13.52
CA MET A 108 -13.43 2.28 -14.13
C MET A 108 -12.44 3.08 -14.98
N GLN A 109 -11.22 3.30 -14.50
CA GLN A 109 -10.16 3.95 -15.28
C GLN A 109 -9.85 3.18 -16.57
N CYS A 110 -9.72 1.85 -16.50
CA CYS A 110 -9.51 1.01 -17.67
C CYS A 110 -10.65 1.13 -18.69
N LEU A 111 -11.90 0.95 -18.22
CA LEU A 111 -13.10 1.02 -19.07
C LEU A 111 -13.18 2.37 -19.80
N CYS A 112 -12.88 3.45 -19.09
CA CYS A 112 -12.91 4.79 -19.65
C CYS A 112 -11.75 5.07 -20.61
N ARG A 113 -10.54 4.58 -20.34
CA ARG A 113 -9.42 4.66 -21.32
C ARG A 113 -9.75 3.92 -22.62
N LYS A 114 -10.40 2.75 -22.54
CA LYS A 114 -10.78 1.92 -23.70
C LYS A 114 -12.06 2.33 -24.41
N ASN A 115 -12.73 3.42 -23.99
CA ASN A 115 -14.03 3.82 -24.53
C ASN A 115 -15.11 2.72 -24.42
N ASP A 116 -15.04 1.86 -23.39
CA ASP A 116 -16.04 0.82 -23.15
C ASP A 116 -17.40 1.47 -22.81
N LYS A 117 -18.49 0.83 -23.22
CA LYS A 117 -19.86 1.30 -22.96
C LYS A 117 -20.20 1.36 -21.47
N ARG A 118 -19.51 0.56 -20.64
CA ARG A 118 -19.63 0.53 -19.18
C ARG A 118 -18.92 1.69 -18.49
N CYS A 119 -18.13 2.49 -19.21
CA CYS A 119 -17.57 3.71 -18.64
C CYS A 119 -18.68 4.70 -18.30
N THR A 120 -18.85 4.99 -17.02
CA THR A 120 -19.84 5.96 -16.52
C THR A 120 -19.21 7.31 -16.22
N ARG A 121 -17.88 7.39 -16.06
CA ARG A 121 -17.15 8.58 -15.61
C ARG A 121 -15.83 8.79 -16.35
N ARG A 122 -15.86 9.60 -17.40
CA ARG A 122 -14.69 9.86 -18.25
C ARG A 122 -13.55 10.59 -17.54
N ASP A 123 -13.88 11.39 -16.56
CA ASP A 123 -12.94 12.11 -15.70
C ASP A 123 -12.14 11.19 -14.78
N ALA A 124 -12.63 9.97 -14.50
CA ALA A 124 -11.90 8.97 -13.70
C ALA A 124 -10.50 8.67 -14.25
N ILE A 125 -10.28 8.80 -15.58
CA ILE A 125 -8.99 8.56 -16.24
C ILE A 125 -7.84 9.39 -15.63
N GLN A 126 -8.14 10.62 -15.20
CA GLN A 126 -7.15 11.55 -14.63
C GLN A 126 -7.33 11.73 -13.12
N ASP A 127 -8.37 11.13 -12.55
CA ASP A 127 -8.63 11.20 -11.13
C ASP A 127 -7.59 10.37 -10.36
N LYS A 128 -7.39 10.71 -9.09
CA LYS A 128 -6.43 10.07 -8.21
C LYS A 128 -7.10 9.71 -6.90
N ILE A 129 -6.56 8.69 -6.24
CA ILE A 129 -6.96 8.35 -4.88
C ILE A 129 -6.55 9.51 -3.97
N ASP A 130 -7.50 10.01 -3.19
CA ASP A 130 -7.24 11.01 -2.16
C ASP A 130 -7.00 10.33 -0.80
N TYR A 131 -7.89 9.40 -0.44
CA TYR A 131 -7.74 8.56 0.76
C TYR A 131 -8.54 7.27 0.71
N PHE A 132 -8.16 6.32 1.57
CA PHE A 132 -8.92 5.10 1.82
C PHE A 132 -10.06 5.37 2.81
N GLY A 133 -11.22 4.81 2.50
CA GLY A 133 -12.51 5.07 3.14
C GLY A 133 -13.49 5.77 2.20
N LYS A 134 -14.74 5.90 2.66
CA LYS A 134 -15.78 6.64 1.94
C LYS A 134 -15.51 8.14 1.97
N CYS A 135 -15.84 8.85 0.89
CA CYS A 135 -15.76 10.30 0.87
C CYS A 135 -16.59 10.94 1.99
N GLN A 136 -15.95 11.82 2.74
CA GLN A 136 -16.47 12.57 3.88
C GLN A 136 -15.78 13.93 3.98
N ASP A 137 -16.38 14.82 4.78
CA ASP A 137 -15.75 16.09 5.16
C ASP A 137 -14.70 15.85 6.24
N LEU A 138 -13.42 16.04 5.89
CA LEU A 138 -12.29 15.89 6.81
C LEU A 138 -12.03 17.16 7.63
N GLY A 139 -12.73 18.26 7.34
CA GLY A 139 -12.46 19.57 7.93
C GLY A 139 -11.16 20.21 7.43
N VAL A 140 -10.82 21.36 8.01
CA VAL A 140 -9.57 22.08 7.74
C VAL A 140 -8.55 21.76 8.82
N CYS A 141 -7.29 21.59 8.44
CA CYS A 141 -6.19 21.51 9.39
C CYS A 141 -5.96 22.90 9.99
N THR A 142 -6.22 23.05 11.28
CA THR A 142 -5.97 24.30 11.99
C THR A 142 -4.48 24.47 12.30
N ASN A 143 -4.01 25.71 12.45
CA ASN A 143 -2.60 25.98 12.78
C ASN A 143 -2.14 25.25 14.06
N HIS A 144 -3.04 25.08 15.05
CA HIS A 144 -2.71 24.38 16.29
C HIS A 144 -2.55 22.87 16.06
N GLU A 145 -3.42 22.26 15.25
CA GLU A 145 -3.30 20.84 14.88
C GLU A 145 -2.01 20.61 14.09
N LEU A 146 -1.71 21.50 13.15
CA LEU A 146 -0.50 21.44 12.33
C LEU A 146 0.77 21.57 13.18
N GLU A 147 0.79 22.47 14.15
CA GLU A 147 1.95 22.66 15.07
C GLU A 147 2.26 21.39 15.88
N VAL A 148 1.24 20.65 16.33
CA VAL A 148 1.45 19.43 17.12
C VAL A 148 1.60 18.16 16.26
N PHE A 149 1.25 18.24 14.98
CA PHE A 149 1.22 17.10 14.06
C PHE A 149 2.58 16.38 13.94
N PRO A 150 3.73 17.05 13.71
CA PRO A 150 5.01 16.36 13.52
C PRO A 150 5.38 15.48 14.72
N LYS A 151 5.14 15.97 15.94
CA LYS A 151 5.45 15.21 17.17
C LYS A 151 4.57 13.97 17.33
N ARG A 152 3.28 14.06 16.96
CA ARG A 152 2.35 12.92 16.97
C ARG A 152 2.78 11.89 15.92
N MET A 153 3.09 12.35 14.70
CA MET A 153 3.53 11.52 13.60
C MET A 153 4.82 10.76 13.93
N THR A 154 5.85 11.42 14.46
CA THR A 154 7.11 10.74 14.81
C THR A 154 6.92 9.70 15.90
N THR A 155 6.16 10.03 16.94
CA THR A 155 5.85 9.08 18.02
C THR A 155 5.08 7.87 17.48
N TRP A 156 4.08 8.12 16.62
CA TRP A 156 3.29 7.08 15.97
C TRP A 156 4.15 6.17 15.08
N LEU A 157 5.01 6.73 14.21
CA LEU A 157 5.97 5.97 13.41
C LEU A 157 6.85 5.07 14.29
N GLY A 158 7.27 5.59 15.45
CA GLY A 158 8.00 4.82 16.46
C GLY A 158 7.25 3.57 16.95
N GLU A 159 5.96 3.69 17.21
CA GLU A 159 5.12 2.55 17.60
C GLU A 159 4.87 1.59 16.43
N ILE A 160 4.70 2.09 15.21
CA ILE A 160 4.54 1.26 14.01
C ILE A 160 5.78 0.41 13.76
N LEU A 161 6.96 1.03 13.79
CA LEU A 161 8.23 0.31 13.61
C LEU A 161 8.39 -0.81 14.65
N ASP A 162 8.02 -0.55 15.90
CA ASP A 162 8.05 -1.53 16.98
C ASP A 162 7.06 -2.69 16.77
N ALA A 163 5.84 -2.36 16.32
CA ALA A 163 4.80 -3.32 16.02
C ALA A 163 5.18 -4.24 14.84
N LEU A 164 5.74 -3.68 13.77
CA LEU A 164 6.22 -4.44 12.61
C LEU A 164 7.32 -5.42 13.01
N PHE A 165 8.29 -4.98 13.80
CA PHE A 165 9.34 -5.86 14.33
C PHE A 165 8.76 -6.99 15.20
N THR A 166 7.82 -6.66 16.09
CA THR A 166 7.18 -7.64 16.99
C THR A 166 6.38 -8.69 16.22
N ARG A 167 5.71 -8.28 15.13
CA ARG A 167 4.95 -9.17 14.24
C ARG A 167 5.84 -9.95 13.25
N LYS A 168 7.16 -9.74 13.29
CA LYS A 168 8.14 -10.33 12.34
C LYS A 168 7.89 -9.92 10.88
N ASN A 169 7.34 -8.73 10.70
CA ASN A 169 6.91 -8.14 9.43
C ASN A 169 7.80 -6.97 9.03
N LEU A 170 9.02 -6.90 9.57
CA LEU A 170 10.00 -5.87 9.27
C LEU A 170 11.19 -6.50 8.53
N ASP A 171 11.65 -5.84 7.48
CA ASP A 171 12.87 -6.26 6.78
C ASP A 171 14.04 -6.35 7.77
N THR A 172 14.82 -7.43 7.62
CA THR A 172 16.05 -7.68 8.36
C THR A 172 17.01 -6.48 8.39
N LYS A 173 17.08 -5.68 7.31
CA LYS A 173 17.96 -4.50 7.24
C LYS A 173 17.63 -3.43 8.27
N TYR A 174 16.38 -3.34 8.73
CA TYR A 174 15.93 -2.34 9.70
C TYR A 174 15.94 -2.83 11.16
N GLN A 175 16.27 -4.10 11.42
CA GLN A 175 16.22 -4.65 12.78
C GLN A 175 17.15 -3.92 13.77
N THR A 176 18.30 -3.44 13.29
CA THR A 176 19.23 -2.65 14.11
C THR A 176 18.58 -1.33 14.55
N LEU A 177 17.88 -0.65 13.63
CA LEU A 177 17.17 0.60 13.92
C LEU A 177 16.15 0.41 15.06
N VAL A 178 15.35 -0.66 15.02
CA VAL A 178 14.36 -0.94 16.07
C VAL A 178 15.02 -1.27 17.39
N THR A 179 16.08 -2.09 17.35
CA THR A 179 16.80 -2.51 18.56
C THR A 179 17.40 -1.30 19.28
N GLU A 180 17.95 -0.34 18.54
CA GLU A 180 18.46 0.92 19.07
C GLU A 180 17.35 1.82 19.59
N ALA A 181 16.24 1.97 18.85
CA ALA A 181 15.08 2.74 19.26
C ALA A 181 14.51 2.23 20.61
N ARG A 182 14.37 0.90 20.76
CA ARG A 182 13.95 0.25 22.02
C ARG A 182 14.88 0.57 23.17
N LYS A 183 16.19 0.49 22.95
CA LYS A 183 17.19 0.82 23.99
C LYS A 183 17.04 2.28 24.42
N MET A 184 16.93 3.21 23.46
CA MET A 184 16.72 4.63 23.73
C MET A 184 15.41 4.89 24.51
N LYS A 185 14.32 4.21 24.12
CA LYS A 185 13.03 4.29 24.80
C LYS A 185 13.12 3.80 26.25
N LEU A 186 13.81 2.69 26.51
CA LEU A 186 14.04 2.14 27.86
C LEU A 186 14.94 3.03 28.71
N SER A 187 15.93 3.70 28.12
CA SER A 187 16.79 4.68 28.82
C SER A 187 16.16 6.06 28.93
N ASN A 188 14.89 6.23 28.54
CA ASN A 188 14.15 7.49 28.54
C ASN A 188 14.91 8.62 27.80
N THR A 189 15.59 8.24 26.71
CA THR A 189 16.33 9.16 25.85
C THR A 189 15.36 9.89 24.93
N GLU A 190 15.55 11.20 24.78
CA GLU A 190 14.77 11.99 23.84
C GLU A 190 14.96 11.49 22.40
N LYS A 191 13.95 11.71 21.55
CA LYS A 191 13.96 11.33 20.12
C LYS A 191 14.18 9.83 19.84
N TRP A 192 13.77 8.91 20.70
CA TRP A 192 13.82 7.46 20.43
C TRP A 192 13.12 7.05 19.10
N TRP A 193 12.19 7.88 18.62
CA TRP A 193 11.48 7.74 17.35
C TRP A 193 12.32 8.08 16.11
N ARG A 194 13.51 8.66 16.24
CA ARG A 194 14.37 9.08 15.11
C ARG A 194 14.60 7.94 14.10
N ASN A 195 14.78 6.73 14.60
CA ASN A 195 15.03 5.53 13.81
C ASN A 195 13.80 5.09 13.00
N ALA A 196 12.60 5.42 13.46
CA ALA A 196 11.37 5.22 12.71
C ALA A 196 11.19 6.26 11.60
N VAL A 197 11.57 7.51 11.85
CA VAL A 197 11.60 8.55 10.81
C VAL A 197 12.58 8.19 9.69
N LEU A 198 13.73 7.63 10.06
CA LEU A 198 14.73 7.14 9.12
C LEU A 198 14.19 5.97 8.27
N TRP A 199 13.62 4.96 8.95
CA TRP A 199 13.03 3.78 8.31
C TRP A 199 11.92 4.17 7.32
N GLU A 200 10.97 5.00 7.77
CA GLU A 200 9.81 5.39 6.94
C GLU A 200 10.25 6.08 5.66
N PHE A 201 11.24 6.98 5.72
CA PHE A 201 11.77 7.63 4.51
C PHE A 201 12.34 6.60 3.54
N CYS A 202 13.14 5.63 4.02
CA CYS A 202 13.70 4.60 3.15
C CYS A 202 12.62 3.69 2.53
N GLU A 203 11.52 3.43 3.23
CA GLU A 203 10.41 2.64 2.67
C GLU A 203 9.62 3.42 1.61
N LEU A 204 9.51 4.74 1.79
CA LEU A 204 8.85 5.62 0.85
C LEU A 204 9.69 5.85 -0.42
N ASP A 205 11.00 6.08 -0.28
CA ASP A 205 11.96 6.29 -1.38
C ASP A 205 12.28 4.99 -2.12
N ARG A 206 11.33 4.54 -2.94
CA ARG A 206 11.42 3.31 -3.74
C ARG A 206 12.34 3.48 -4.95
N THR A 207 12.53 4.71 -5.42
CA THR A 207 13.45 5.01 -6.52
C THR A 207 14.91 5.14 -6.07
N HIS A 208 15.15 5.24 -4.76
CA HIS A 208 16.47 5.46 -4.16
C HIS A 208 17.18 6.70 -4.71
N ASP A 209 16.41 7.74 -5.03
CA ASP A 209 16.94 9.03 -5.54
C ASP A 209 17.13 10.06 -4.40
N ASN A 210 16.92 9.64 -3.14
CA ASN A 210 17.00 10.43 -1.93
C ASN A 210 15.96 11.57 -1.88
N ALA A 211 14.85 11.42 -2.60
CA ALA A 211 13.68 12.28 -2.55
C ALA A 211 12.38 11.50 -2.81
N VAL A 212 11.38 11.66 -1.94
CA VAL A 212 10.10 10.98 -2.12
C VAL A 212 9.19 11.84 -2.99
N ASN A 213 8.77 11.32 -4.14
CA ASN A 213 7.88 12.02 -5.06
C ASN A 213 6.39 11.73 -4.79
N ASN A 214 5.50 12.40 -5.54
CA ASN A 214 4.04 12.25 -5.39
C ASN A 214 3.51 10.82 -5.62
N GLU A 215 4.11 10.04 -6.53
CA GLU A 215 3.70 8.64 -6.76
C GLU A 215 4.12 7.74 -5.61
N GLU A 216 5.26 8.07 -4.98
CA GLU A 216 5.77 7.37 -3.81
C GLU A 216 4.93 7.67 -2.56
N LEU A 217 4.58 8.95 -2.34
CA LEU A 217 3.78 9.42 -1.21
C LEU A 217 2.29 9.11 -1.31
N GLY A 218 1.73 8.99 -2.51
CA GLY A 218 0.27 8.97 -2.71
C GLY A 218 -0.44 7.89 -1.89
N ARG A 219 0.10 6.67 -1.84
CA ARG A 219 -0.45 5.55 -1.04
C ARG A 219 -0.32 5.78 0.47
N PHE A 220 0.80 6.36 0.91
CA PHE A 220 1.05 6.69 2.31
C PHE A 220 0.05 7.74 2.80
N ILE A 221 -0.08 8.84 2.07
CA ILE A 221 -1.05 9.90 2.33
C ILE A 221 -2.47 9.31 2.34
N ALA A 222 -2.82 8.52 1.33
CA ALA A 222 -4.17 7.95 1.24
C ALA A 222 -4.54 7.07 2.44
N SER A 223 -3.55 6.40 3.05
CA SER A 223 -3.75 5.54 4.22
C SER A 223 -3.97 6.30 5.52
N LEU A 224 -3.47 7.53 5.62
CA LEU A 224 -3.57 8.34 6.85
C LEU A 224 -4.60 9.45 6.78
N LYS A 225 -4.79 10.05 5.61
CA LYS A 225 -5.49 11.33 5.48
C LYS A 225 -6.90 11.34 6.08
N ALA A 226 -7.62 10.23 6.03
CA ALA A 226 -8.95 10.11 6.64
C ALA A 226 -8.93 10.14 8.18
N LEU A 227 -7.82 9.76 8.79
CA LEU A 227 -7.60 9.74 10.25
C LEU A 227 -6.82 10.96 10.73
N GLU A 228 -6.01 11.54 9.84
CA GLU A 228 -5.07 12.61 10.09
C GLU A 228 -5.13 13.61 8.94
N HIS A 229 -6.12 14.50 8.95
CA HIS A 229 -6.38 15.47 7.88
C HIS A 229 -5.25 16.46 7.65
N CYS A 230 -4.36 16.63 8.64
CA CYS A 230 -3.19 17.50 8.57
C CYS A 230 -2.00 16.92 7.80
N ILE A 231 -2.02 15.64 7.38
CA ILE A 231 -0.86 15.03 6.71
C ILE A 231 -0.48 15.76 5.41
N GLN A 232 -1.46 16.13 4.58
CA GLN A 232 -1.20 16.81 3.32
C GLN A 232 -0.67 18.25 3.56
N PRO A 233 -1.36 19.12 4.34
CA PRO A 233 -0.82 20.44 4.67
C PRO A 233 0.59 20.41 5.28
N PHE A 234 0.87 19.42 6.14
CA PHE A 234 2.20 19.24 6.71
C PHE A 234 3.25 18.93 5.65
N LEU A 235 2.99 17.96 4.77
CA LEU A 235 3.94 17.62 3.70
C LEU A 235 4.13 18.78 2.72
N ASP A 236 3.08 19.54 2.44
CA ASP A 236 3.15 20.76 1.62
C ASP A 236 4.06 21.83 2.26
N GLU A 237 4.07 21.97 3.60
CA GLU A 237 5.01 22.86 4.32
C GLU A 237 6.45 22.32 4.34
N CYS A 238 6.61 21.00 4.24
CA CYS A 238 7.92 20.36 4.19
C CYS A 238 8.61 20.48 2.83
N ASP A 239 7.85 20.63 1.74
CA ASP A 239 8.36 20.93 0.40
C ASP A 239 8.79 22.41 0.32
N THR A 240 9.89 22.74 0.99
CA THR A 240 10.36 24.13 1.14
C THR A 240 10.80 24.77 -0.18
N ASN A 241 11.14 23.95 -1.18
CA ASN A 241 11.62 24.38 -2.48
C ASN A 241 10.53 24.32 -3.59
N ASP A 242 9.34 23.79 -3.26
CA ASP A 242 8.15 23.63 -4.12
C ASP A 242 8.39 22.78 -5.37
N ASP A 243 9.30 21.79 -5.31
CA ASP A 243 9.63 20.88 -6.41
C ASP A 243 8.70 19.66 -6.51
N LYS A 244 7.71 19.56 -5.62
CA LYS A 244 6.74 18.46 -5.51
C LYS A 244 7.36 17.13 -5.14
N LYS A 245 8.51 17.18 -4.47
CA LYS A 245 9.16 16.05 -3.80
C LYS A 245 9.56 16.46 -2.39
N ILE A 246 9.79 15.47 -1.54
CA ILE A 246 10.34 15.68 -0.20
C ILE A 246 11.72 15.03 -0.16
N SER A 247 12.78 15.85 -0.16
CA SER A 247 14.14 15.34 0.01
C SER A 247 14.36 14.79 1.43
N SER A 248 15.37 13.94 1.61
CA SER A 248 15.73 13.46 2.97
C SER A 248 16.08 14.57 3.95
N THR A 249 16.54 15.73 3.44
CA THR A 249 16.85 16.90 4.28
C THR A 249 15.59 17.63 4.70
N GLU A 250 14.62 17.80 3.80
CA GLU A 250 13.31 18.38 4.11
C GLU A 250 12.54 17.49 5.09
N TRP A 251 12.44 16.19 4.80
CA TRP A 251 11.82 15.20 5.68
C TRP A 251 12.43 15.22 7.09
N GLY A 252 13.76 15.12 7.17
CA GLY A 252 14.48 15.13 8.44
C GLY A 252 14.28 16.43 9.22
N THR A 253 14.35 17.59 8.54
CA THR A 253 14.16 18.90 9.16
C THR A 253 12.74 19.02 9.72
N CYS A 254 11.72 18.68 8.92
CA CYS A 254 10.32 18.75 9.31
C CYS A 254 9.97 17.88 10.51
N LEU A 255 10.60 16.71 10.61
CA LEU A 255 10.37 15.76 11.70
C LEU A 255 11.35 15.91 12.85
N GLY A 256 12.24 16.92 12.83
CA GLY A 256 13.10 17.27 13.96
C GLY A 256 14.35 16.40 14.12
N LEU A 257 14.83 15.79 13.03
CA LEU A 257 16.15 15.15 12.97
C LEU A 257 17.27 16.20 13.04
N ASP A 258 18.39 15.84 13.67
CA ASP A 258 19.58 16.68 13.63
C ASP A 258 20.44 16.40 12.38
N LYS A 259 21.56 17.13 12.25
CA LYS A 259 22.42 17.02 11.08
C LYS A 259 23.06 15.63 10.95
N ASP A 260 23.48 15.05 12.06
CA ASP A 260 24.15 13.75 12.06
C ASP A 260 23.13 12.65 11.68
N ASP A 261 21.88 12.79 12.14
CA ASP A 261 20.77 11.94 11.75
C ASP A 261 20.47 12.01 10.25
N MET A 262 20.46 13.21 9.68
CA MET A 262 20.22 13.41 8.25
C MET A 262 21.38 12.91 7.36
N ASP A 263 22.62 13.04 7.82
CA ASP A 263 23.78 12.49 7.11
C ASP A 263 23.75 10.95 7.16
N PHE A 264 23.34 10.37 8.29
CA PHE A 264 23.07 8.94 8.39
C PHE A 264 21.92 8.50 7.47
N LEU A 265 20.81 9.25 7.41
CA LEU A 265 19.66 8.95 6.55
C LEU A 265 20.06 8.79 5.09
N LYS A 266 20.77 9.79 4.56
CA LYS A 266 21.23 9.83 3.17
C LYS A 266 22.05 8.59 2.81
N THR A 267 22.95 8.19 3.70
CA THR A 267 23.82 7.03 3.46
C THR A 267 23.10 5.70 3.64
N PHE A 268 22.17 5.63 4.59
CA PHE A 268 21.45 4.40 4.91
C PHE A 268 20.41 4.01 3.85
N CYS A 269 19.66 4.95 3.27
CA CYS A 269 18.63 4.65 2.26
C CYS A 269 19.17 4.51 0.82
N SER A 270 20.45 4.82 0.58
CA SER A 270 21.07 4.74 -0.76
C SER A 270 21.32 3.29 -1.24
N HIS A 271 20.89 2.27 -0.49
CA HIS A 271 21.16 0.85 -0.70
C HIS A 271 19.92 -0.02 -0.43
#